data_AF-A0A960K0Q9-F1
#
_entry.id   AF-A0A960K0Q9-F1
#
_cell.length_a   1.000
_cell.length_b   1.000
_cell.length_c   1.000
_cell.angle_alpha   90.00
_cell.angle_beta   90.00
_cell.angle_gamma   90.00
#
_symmetry.space_group_name_H-M   'P 1'
#
loop_
_entity.id
_entity.type
_entity.pdbx_description
1 polymer ?
#
loop_
_entity_poly.entity_id
_entity_poly.type
_entity_poly.pdbx_seq_one_letter_code
_entity_poly.pdbx_strand_id
1 'polypeptide(L)' 'MVRTAAALIIGNELLSGKIQETNLKLLAEELFGLGVALRRVVICPDEVEVIAGELNALRCRYDVVFTSGGV' A
#
# COMPACT_ATOMS: atom_id res chain seq x y z
N MET A 1 -0.03 20.60 -9.19
CA MET A 1 0.44 19.24 -9.52
C MET A 1 -0.30 18.28 -8.61
N VAL A 2 -1.00 17.28 -9.15
CA VAL A 2 -1.69 16.26 -8.34
C VAL A 2 -0.63 15.35 -7.72
N ARG A 3 -0.58 15.24 -6.39
CA ARG A 3 0.33 14.31 -5.72
C ARG A 3 -0.12 12.88 -5.98
N THR A 4 0.84 11.98 -6.12
CA THR A 4 0.61 10.55 -6.32
C THR A 4 0.92 9.77 -5.05
N ALA A 5 0.15 8.72 -4.80
CA ALA A 5 0.35 7.82 -3.69
C ALA A 5 0.41 6.37 -4.15
N ALA A 6 1.09 5.54 -3.36
CA ALA A 6 0.99 4.10 -3.42
C ALA A 6 0.74 3.51 -2.03
N ALA A 7 0.23 2.28 -1.98
CA ALA A 7 0.05 1.53 -0.75
C ALA A 7 0.81 0.19 -0.80
N LEU A 8 1.48 -0.16 0.29
CA LEU A 8 2.11 -1.45 0.53
C LEU A 8 1.41 -2.11 1.72
N ILE A 9 0.66 -3.18 1.44
CA ILE A 9 -0.10 -3.92 2.45
C ILE A 9 0.66 -5.24 2.72
N ILE A 10 0.92 -5.54 3.98
CA ILE A 10 1.77 -6.64 4.43
C ILE A 10 0.90 -7.60 5.25
N GLY A 11 0.86 -8.87 4.86
CA GLY A 11 0.12 -9.88 5.63
C GLY A 11 -0.11 -11.19 4.90
N ASN A 12 0.35 -12.29 5.48
CA ASN A 12 0.18 -13.64 4.92
C ASN A 12 -1.29 -14.10 4.96
N GLU A 13 -2.06 -13.62 5.93
CA GLU A 13 -3.49 -13.83 6.09
C GLU A 13 -4.34 -13.15 5.01
N LEU A 14 -3.85 -12.02 4.46
CA LEU A 14 -4.44 -11.39 3.27
C LEU A 14 -4.18 -12.24 2.03
N LEU A 15 -2.93 -12.68 1.83
CA LEU A 15 -2.54 -13.51 0.69
C LEU A 15 -3.23 -14.89 0.70
N SER A 16 -3.42 -15.47 1.88
CA SER A 16 -4.13 -16.74 2.05
C SER A 16 -5.67 -16.59 2.04
N GLY A 17 -6.19 -15.35 1.97
CA GLY A 17 -7.62 -15.07 1.97
C GLY A 17 -8.32 -15.36 3.31
N LYS A 18 -7.57 -15.55 4.40
CA LYS A 18 -8.13 -15.73 5.75
C LYS A 18 -8.78 -14.45 6.27
N ILE A 19 -8.26 -13.31 5.86
CA ILE A 19 -8.79 -11.99 6.20
C ILE A 19 -9.08 -11.23 4.92
N GLN A 20 -10.21 -10.52 4.91
CA GLN A 20 -10.55 -9.59 3.85
C GLN A 20 -9.81 -8.27 4.05
N GLU A 21 -9.17 -7.79 2.99
CA GLU A 21 -8.58 -6.45 2.97
C GLU A 21 -9.70 -5.39 3.00
N THR A 22 -9.63 -4.47 3.97
CA THR A 22 -10.65 -3.41 4.17
C THR A 22 -10.07 -2.00 4.25
N ASN A 23 -8.74 -1.85 4.38
CA ASN A 23 -8.07 -0.57 4.53
C ASN A 23 -7.97 0.18 3.20
N LEU A 24 -7.88 -0.53 2.07
CA LEU A 24 -7.70 0.10 0.75
C LEU A 24 -8.86 1.03 0.40
N LYS A 25 -10.10 0.63 0.69
CA LYS A 25 -11.28 1.44 0.36
C LYS A 25 -11.22 2.78 1.09
N LEU A 26 -11.02 2.74 2.41
CA LEU A 26 -10.93 3.94 3.24
C LEU A 26 -9.78 4.84 2.77
N LEU A 27 -8.59 4.26 2.55
CA LEU A 27 -7.43 5.00 2.07
C LEU A 27 -7.70 5.69 0.72
N ALA A 28 -8.33 5.00 -0.23
CA ALA A 28 -8.63 5.57 -1.54
C ALA A 28 -9.62 6.74 -1.45
N GLU A 29 -10.65 6.62 -0.61
CA GLU A 29 -11.65 7.67 -0.36
C GLU A 29 -11.01 8.91 0.28
N GLU A 30 -10.18 8.74 1.31
CA GLU A 30 -9.46 9.82 1.98
C GLU A 30 -8.48 10.54 1.02
N LEU A 31 -7.68 9.78 0.28
CA LEU A 31 -6.72 10.34 -0.68
C LEU A 31 -7.43 11.10 -1.80
N PHE A 32 -8.56 10.58 -2.28
CA PHE A 32 -9.38 11.28 -3.27
C PHE A 32 -9.90 12.62 -2.72
N GLY A 33 -10.40 12.64 -1.48
CA GLY A 33 -10.82 13.88 -0.81
C GLY A 33 -9.70 14.91 -0.64
N LEU A 34 -8.45 14.44 -0.50
CA LEU A 34 -7.25 15.28 -0.42
C LEU A 34 -6.66 15.67 -1.78
N GLY A 35 -7.26 15.24 -2.90
CA GLY A 35 -6.72 15.47 -4.24
C GLY A 35 -5.42 14.73 -4.52
N VAL A 36 -5.18 13.61 -3.83
CA VAL A 36 -4.03 12.72 -4.03
C VAL A 36 -4.49 11.49 -4.81
N ALA A 37 -3.82 11.19 -5.91
CA ALA A 37 -4.16 10.02 -6.72
C ALA A 37 -3.45 8.78 -6.18
N LEU A 38 -4.19 7.84 -5.60
CA LEU A 38 -3.68 6.49 -5.33
C LEU A 38 -3.51 5.75 -6.67
N ARG A 39 -2.26 5.41 -7.03
CA ARG A 39 -1.91 4.88 -8.37
C ARG A 39 -1.51 3.42 -8.36
N ARG A 40 -1.09 2.87 -7.22
CA ARG A 40 -0.66 1.47 -7.11
C ARG A 40 -0.86 0.97 -5.69
N VAL A 41 -1.25 -0.29 -5.60
CA VAL A 41 -1.33 -1.05 -4.35
C VAL A 41 -0.56 -2.34 -4.56
N VAL A 42 0.23 -2.72 -3.57
CA VAL A 42 0.94 -4.00 -3.52
C VAL A 42 0.53 -4.69 -2.23
N ILE A 43 0.19 -5.98 -2.32
CA ILE A 43 0.01 -6.86 -1.17
C ILE A 43 1.17 -7.85 -1.18
N CYS A 44 1.90 -7.99 -0.08
CA CYS A 44 3.10 -8.81 0.00
C CYS A 44 3.16 -9.64 1.30
N PRO A 45 3.94 -10.74 1.32
CA PRO A 45 4.13 -11.55 2.51
C PRO A 45 4.92 -10.81 3.59
N ASP A 46 4.83 -11.32 4.82
CA ASP A 46 5.59 -10.80 5.97
C ASP A 46 7.04 -11.30 5.93
N GLU A 47 7.78 -10.83 4.94
CA GLU A 47 9.17 -11.19 4.67
C GLU A 47 9.98 -9.91 4.43
N VAL A 48 10.99 -9.66 5.27
CA VAL A 48 11.76 -8.40 5.30
C VAL A 48 12.33 -8.02 3.93
N GLU A 49 12.91 -8.98 3.21
CA GLU A 49 13.50 -8.72 1.90
C GLU A 49 12.46 -8.34 0.84
N VAL A 50 11.28 -8.99 0.90
CA VAL A 50 10.17 -8.69 -0.02
C VAL A 50 9.58 -7.32 0.28
N ILE A 51 9.34 -7.02 1.56
CA ILE A 51 8.85 -5.71 2.02
C ILE A 51 9.81 -4.60 1.59
N ALA A 52 11.12 -4.78 1.81
CA ALA A 52 12.14 -3.82 1.42
C ALA A 52 12.19 -3.61 -0.10
N GLY A 53 12.11 -4.70 -0.88
CA GLY A 53 12.07 -4.64 -2.34
C GLY A 53 10.88 -3.85 -2.88
N GLU A 54 9.68 -4.17 -2.41
CA GLU A 54 8.45 -3.50 -2.84
C GLU A 54 8.40 -2.04 -2.38
N LEU A 55 8.79 -1.76 -1.13
CA LEU A 55 8.86 -0.38 -0.62
C LEU A 55 9.81 0.47 -1.47
N ASN A 56 10.99 -0.05 -1.83
CA ASN A 56 11.93 0.64 -2.69
C ASN A 56 11.36 0.87 -4.11
N ALA A 57 10.67 -0.13 -4.67
CA ALA A 57 10.03 0.01 -5.98
C ALA A 57 8.93 1.09 -6.00
N LEU A 58 8.17 1.22 -4.90
CA LEU A 58 7.11 2.21 -4.76
C LEU A 58 7.66 3.61 -4.46
N ARG A 59 8.54 3.77 -3.47
CA ARG A 59 9.03 5.09 -3.04
C ARG A 59 9.85 5.81 -4.11
N CYS A 60 10.42 5.08 -5.07
CA CYS A 60 11.12 5.65 -6.22
C CYS A 60 10.18 6.20 -7.31
N ARG A 61 8.87 5.88 -7.26
CA ARG A 61 7.91 6.18 -8.34
C ARG A 61 6.74 7.08 -7.91
N TYR A 62 6.47 7.19 -6.61
CA TYR A 62 5.30 7.91 -6.08
C TYR A 62 5.70 8.87 -4.96
N ASP A 63 4.94 9.95 -4.80
CA ASP A 63 5.28 11.03 -3.85
C ASP A 63 5.08 10.61 -2.39
N VAL A 64 4.12 9.72 -2.14
CA VAL A 64 3.79 9.20 -0.80
C VAL A 64 3.57 7.69 -0.88
N VAL A 65 4.08 6.95 0.11
CA VAL A 65 3.83 5.52 0.28
C VAL A 65 3.18 5.30 1.63
N PHE A 66 2.02 4.64 1.64
CA PHE A 66 1.33 4.18 2.84
C PHE A 66 1.67 2.71 3.08
N THR A 67 1.92 2.33 4.33
CA THR A 67 2.12 0.93 4.71
C THR A 67 1.06 0.49 5.71
N SER A 68 0.63 -0.77 5.65
CA SER A 68 -0.32 -1.36 6.59
C SER A 68 0.01 -2.83 6.84
N GLY A 69 -0.04 -3.28 8.09
CA GLY A 69 0.38 -4.61 8.52
C GLY A 69 1.89 -4.73 8.78
N GLY A 70 2.30 -5.78 9.50
CA GLY A 70 3.72 -6.08 9.77
C GLY A 70 4.44 -5.19 10.79
N VAL A 71 3.72 -4.57 11.75
CA VAL A 71 4.29 -3.78 12.87
C VAL A 71 4.12 -4.50 14.20
#